data_AF-A0A8D3E384-F1
#
_entry.id   AF-A0A8D3E384-F1
#
_cell.length_a   1.000
_cell.length_b   1.000
_cell.length_c   1.000
_cell.angle_alpha   90.00
_cell.angle_beta   90.00
_cell.angle_gamma   90.00
#
_symmetry.space_group_name_H-M   'P 1'
#
loop_
_entity.id
_entity.type
_entity.pdbx_description
1 polymer ?
#
loop_
_entity_poly.entity_id
_entity_poly.type
_entity_poly.pdbx_seq_one_letter_code
_entity_poly.pdbx_strand_id
1 'polypeptide(L)'
;THCPGRSEVTHTVPAGQRSHTHCPSRSEVSVTNCTRGSEVSVTNSPSRSEVSVTHCTSMSEVSVTHCTSRSEVSVTHCTSRSEVSVTNCPRRSEVSVTNCPSRSEVSVTNCPRRSEVSVTHCPSRSEVSVTTCPRRSEVSVTNCPSRSEVSVTNCPRRSEVSVTHCPSRSEVSVIHCPSRSEVSVTNCPRRSEVSVTNTD
;
A
#
# COMPACT_ATOMS: atom_id res chain seq x y z
N THR A 1 3.80 -3.45 22.11
CA THR A 1 3.51 -2.64 23.31
C THR A 1 2.05 -2.24 23.32
N HIS A 2 1.40 -2.34 24.48
CA HIS A 2 0.05 -1.81 24.71
C HIS A 2 0.15 -0.29 24.94
N CYS A 3 -0.66 0.51 24.26
CA CYS A 3 -0.49 1.96 24.19
C CYS A 3 -1.57 2.68 25.01
N PRO A 4 -1.23 3.53 26.00
CA PRO A 4 -2.24 4.30 26.73
C PRO A 4 -2.63 5.55 25.91
N GLY A 5 -3.91 5.65 25.52
CA GLY A 5 -4.50 6.82 24.88
C GLY A 5 -3.94 7.14 23.49
N ARG A 6 -3.00 8.09 23.43
CA ARG A 6 -2.31 8.59 22.23
C ARG A 6 -0.84 8.19 22.34
N SER A 7 -0.35 7.38 21.40
CA SER A 7 1.06 6.97 21.38
C SER A 7 1.70 7.46 20.10
N GLU A 8 2.61 8.42 20.26
CA GLU A 8 3.49 8.92 19.22
C GLU A 8 4.88 8.40 19.52
N VAL A 9 5.39 7.54 18.64
CA VAL A 9 6.65 6.86 18.84
C VAL A 9 7.52 7.07 17.60
N THR A 10 8.52 7.93 17.75
CA THR A 10 9.50 8.26 16.72
C THR A 10 10.83 7.65 17.09
N HIS A 11 11.37 6.79 16.22
CA HIS A 11 12.68 6.18 16.44
C HIS A 11 13.63 6.41 15.27
N THR A 12 14.85 6.79 15.64
CA THR A 12 15.94 7.19 14.76
C THR A 12 17.04 6.13 14.70
N VAL A 13 16.66 4.83 14.64
CA VAL A 13 17.49 3.59 14.78
C VAL A 13 17.27 2.96 16.19
N PRO A 14 16.80 1.69 16.32
CA PRO A 14 17.40 0.53 15.70
C PRO A 14 16.43 -0.37 14.92
N ALA A 15 17.05 -1.20 14.07
CA ALA A 15 16.41 -2.36 13.45
C ALA A 15 15.82 -3.30 14.52
N GLY A 16 14.63 -3.80 14.24
CA GLY A 16 13.90 -4.72 15.12
C GLY A 16 12.42 -4.81 14.77
N GLN A 17 11.74 -5.81 15.32
CA GLN A 17 10.29 -5.97 15.26
C GLN A 17 9.62 -4.95 16.19
N ARG A 18 8.65 -4.20 15.67
CA ARG A 18 7.85 -3.24 16.42
C ARG A 18 6.38 -3.56 16.22
N SER A 19 5.69 -3.80 17.32
CA SER A 19 4.26 -4.08 17.30
C SER A 19 3.51 -3.18 18.27
N HIS A 20 2.54 -2.42 17.76
CA HIS A 20 1.61 -1.61 18.54
C HIS A 20 0.24 -2.28 18.51
N THR A 21 -0.28 -2.65 19.68
CA THR A 21 -1.55 -3.38 19.79
C THR A 21 -2.46 -2.67 20.78
N HIS A 22 -3.74 -2.48 20.43
CA HIS A 22 -4.74 -1.83 21.28
C HIS A 22 -4.37 -0.40 21.69
N CYS A 23 -4.31 0.52 20.72
CA CYS A 23 -4.11 1.95 21.01
C CYS A 23 -5.48 2.63 21.13
N PRO A 24 -5.90 3.30 22.22
CA PRO A 24 -7.26 3.77 22.42
C PRO A 24 -7.74 4.91 21.52
N SER A 25 -6.83 5.69 20.93
CA SER A 25 -7.24 6.82 20.07
C SER A 25 -6.34 7.03 18.85
N ARG A 26 -5.02 7.09 19.00
CA ARG A 26 -4.12 7.31 17.86
C ARG A 26 -2.82 6.53 18.01
N SER A 27 -2.39 5.92 16.92
CA SER A 27 -1.09 5.28 16.77
C SER A 27 -0.29 6.02 15.72
N GLU A 28 0.81 6.64 16.11
CA GLU A 28 1.80 7.21 15.19
C GLU A 28 3.11 6.45 15.39
N VAL A 29 3.55 5.74 14.36
CA VAL A 29 4.79 5.00 14.37
C VAL A 29 5.67 5.50 13.24
N SER A 30 6.82 6.05 13.58
CA SER A 30 7.81 6.45 12.58
C SER A 30 9.14 5.73 12.79
N VAL A 31 9.65 5.19 11.69
CA VAL A 31 10.90 4.45 11.62
C VAL A 31 11.79 5.13 10.58
N THR A 32 12.97 5.58 11.01
CA THR A 32 13.90 6.30 10.13
C THR A 32 15.31 5.72 10.21
N ASN A 33 16.04 5.78 9.09
CA ASN A 33 17.47 5.44 8.99
C ASN A 33 17.82 3.99 9.38
N CYS A 34 16.99 3.00 9.01
CA CYS A 34 17.27 1.62 9.40
C CYS A 34 18.30 0.96 8.50
N THR A 35 19.35 0.40 9.10
CA THR A 35 20.42 -0.29 8.38
C THR A 35 20.19 -1.80 8.24
N ARG A 36 19.24 -2.36 8.99
CA ARG A 36 18.83 -3.79 8.93
C ARG A 36 17.31 -3.89 8.81
N GLY A 37 16.80 -5.11 8.64
CA GLY A 37 15.36 -5.39 8.51
C GLY A 37 14.55 -4.76 9.65
N SER A 38 13.45 -4.10 9.28
CA SER A 38 12.51 -3.48 10.21
C SER A 38 11.10 -3.95 9.90
N GLU A 39 10.42 -4.44 10.92
CA GLU A 39 9.02 -4.85 10.83
C GLU A 39 8.20 -3.93 11.73
N VAL A 40 7.17 -3.30 11.18
CA VAL A 40 6.25 -2.44 11.90
C VAL A 40 4.85 -3.00 11.77
N SER A 41 4.25 -3.40 12.89
CA SER A 41 2.87 -3.84 12.95
C SER A 41 2.03 -2.91 13.83
N VAL A 42 0.87 -2.51 13.34
CA VAL A 42 -0.15 -1.78 14.10
C VAL A 42 -1.46 -2.56 14.06
N THR A 43 -1.95 -2.97 15.22
CA THR A 43 -3.16 -3.78 15.37
C THR A 43 -4.16 -3.13 16.32
N ASN A 44 -5.45 -3.20 15.99
CA ASN A 44 -6.56 -2.74 16.83
C ASN A 44 -6.43 -1.27 17.21
N SER A 45 -6.59 -0.37 16.23
CA SER A 45 -6.56 1.08 16.43
C SER A 45 -7.94 1.72 16.10
N PRO A 46 -8.66 2.29 17.07
CA PRO A 46 -10.06 2.65 17.00
C PRO A 46 -10.33 4.03 16.37
N SER A 47 -9.29 4.81 15.99
CA SER A 47 -9.53 6.05 15.24
C SER A 47 -8.52 6.31 14.14
N ARG A 48 -7.22 6.39 14.43
CA ARG A 48 -6.23 6.69 13.39
C ARG A 48 -4.90 6.00 13.62
N SER A 49 -4.38 5.41 12.56
CA SER A 49 -3.03 4.84 12.49
C SER A 49 -2.25 5.50 11.38
N GLU A 50 -1.09 6.05 11.73
CA GLU A 50 -0.11 6.58 10.79
C GLU A 50 1.19 5.81 10.98
N VAL A 51 1.67 5.19 9.91
CA VAL A 51 2.97 4.53 9.90
C VAL A 51 3.83 5.16 8.82
N SER A 52 5.03 5.61 9.20
CA SER A 52 6.02 6.11 8.27
C SER A 52 7.33 5.35 8.40
N VAL A 53 7.87 4.89 7.28
CA VAL A 53 9.17 4.23 7.19
C VAL A 53 10.01 4.97 6.16
N THR A 54 11.15 5.51 6.58
CA THR A 54 12.01 6.34 5.71
C THR A 54 13.48 5.93 5.81
N HIS A 55 14.21 5.92 4.69
CA HIS A 55 15.65 5.65 4.64
C HIS A 55 16.03 4.29 5.25
N CYS A 56 15.46 3.20 4.72
CA CYS A 56 15.76 1.85 5.21
C CYS A 56 16.54 1.05 4.17
N THR A 57 17.71 0.54 4.52
CA THR A 57 18.63 -0.04 3.52
C THR A 57 18.36 -1.51 3.21
N SER A 58 17.64 -2.22 4.08
CA SER A 58 17.35 -3.65 3.94
C SER A 58 15.85 -3.86 3.64
N MET A 59 15.15 -4.60 4.49
CA MET A 59 13.75 -4.95 4.37
C MET A 59 12.89 -4.06 5.27
N SER A 60 11.79 -3.56 4.75
CA SER A 60 10.77 -2.85 5.52
C SER A 60 9.43 -3.56 5.30
N GLU A 61 8.94 -4.21 6.35
CA GLU A 61 7.60 -4.81 6.36
C GLU A 61 6.70 -3.97 7.24
N VAL A 62 5.61 -3.45 6.68
CA VAL A 62 4.63 -2.66 7.40
C VAL A 62 3.28 -3.35 7.31
N SER A 63 2.72 -3.71 8.46
CA SER A 63 1.38 -4.28 8.57
C SER A 63 0.48 -3.41 9.43
N VAL A 64 -0.71 -3.08 8.92
CA VAL A 64 -1.75 -2.37 9.65
C VAL A 64 -3.03 -3.21 9.58
N THR A 65 -3.55 -3.61 10.74
CA THR A 65 -4.72 -4.49 10.82
C THR A 65 -5.75 -3.94 11.82
N HIS A 66 -7.03 -4.02 11.48
CA HIS A 66 -8.15 -3.62 12.36
C HIS A 66 -8.04 -2.15 12.81
N CYS A 67 -7.99 -1.23 11.86
CA CYS A 67 -8.08 0.20 12.15
C CYS A 67 -9.47 0.70 11.80
N THR A 68 -10.28 1.11 12.77
CA THR A 68 -11.73 1.30 12.56
C THR A 68 -12.12 2.60 11.84
N SER A 69 -11.18 3.52 11.61
CA SER A 69 -11.47 4.75 10.87
C SER A 69 -10.44 5.03 9.78
N ARG A 70 -9.23 5.49 10.09
CA ARG A 70 -8.26 5.88 9.05
C ARG A 70 -6.89 5.24 9.26
N SER A 71 -6.32 4.73 8.17
CA SER A 71 -4.96 4.19 8.12
C SER A 71 -4.17 4.87 7.02
N GLU A 72 -3.00 5.38 7.37
CA GLU A 72 -2.04 5.97 6.44
C GLU A 72 -0.70 5.26 6.61
N VAL A 73 -0.20 4.69 5.53
CA VAL A 73 1.13 4.07 5.50
C VAL A 73 1.97 4.74 4.42
N SER A 74 3.14 5.19 4.81
CA SER A 74 4.13 5.79 3.91
C SER A 74 5.46 5.07 4.04
N VAL A 75 6.00 4.61 2.91
CA VAL A 75 7.32 3.98 2.83
C VAL A 75 8.15 4.71 1.77
N THR A 76 9.27 5.28 2.18
CA THR A 76 10.09 6.15 1.33
C THR A 76 11.57 5.79 1.42
N HIS A 77 12.28 5.75 0.30
CA HIS A 77 13.73 5.47 0.26
C HIS A 77 14.11 4.14 0.94
N CYS A 78 13.49 3.04 0.50
CA CYS A 78 13.79 1.70 1.01
C CYS A 78 14.47 0.85 -0.07
N THR A 79 15.74 0.47 0.12
CA THR A 79 16.57 0.02 -1.01
C THR A 79 16.40 -1.43 -1.42
N SER A 80 16.13 -2.38 -0.51
CA SER A 80 16.06 -3.81 -0.87
C SER A 80 14.66 -4.37 -1.02
N ARG A 81 13.76 -4.19 -0.03
CA ARG A 81 12.38 -4.69 -0.15
C ARG A 81 11.44 -3.89 0.73
N SER A 82 10.30 -3.52 0.18
CA SER A 82 9.22 -2.83 0.89
C SER A 82 7.94 -3.64 0.73
N GLU A 83 7.38 -4.10 1.84
CA GLU A 83 6.06 -4.72 1.85
C GLU A 83 5.12 -3.93 2.74
N VAL A 84 3.95 -3.61 2.20
CA VAL A 84 2.91 -2.92 2.94
C VAL A 84 1.62 -3.71 2.85
N SER A 85 1.08 -4.08 4.00
CA SER A 85 -0.20 -4.78 4.11
C SER A 85 -1.15 -3.98 4.99
N VAL A 86 -2.30 -3.58 4.45
CA VAL A 86 -3.38 -2.91 5.19
C VAL A 86 -4.65 -3.75 5.12
N THR A 87 -5.18 -4.16 6.27
CA THR A 87 -6.33 -5.06 6.35
C THR A 87 -7.38 -4.55 7.32
N ASN A 88 -8.66 -4.67 6.96
CA ASN A 88 -9.82 -4.33 7.79
C ASN A 88 -9.81 -2.86 8.26
N CYS A 89 -9.88 -1.94 7.30
CA CYS A 89 -9.93 -0.49 7.57
C CYS A 89 -11.22 0.12 6.98
N PRO A 90 -12.29 0.32 7.77
CA PRO A 90 -13.63 0.47 7.23
C PRO A 90 -13.96 1.87 6.70
N ARG A 91 -13.18 2.92 6.99
CA ARG A 91 -13.42 4.25 6.41
C ARG A 91 -12.43 4.67 5.33
N ARG A 92 -11.14 4.66 5.62
CA ARG A 92 -10.13 5.11 4.66
C ARG A 92 -8.79 4.42 4.88
N SER A 93 -8.20 3.97 3.79
CA SER A 93 -6.81 3.49 3.73
C SER A 93 -6.05 4.25 2.65
N GLU A 94 -4.89 4.78 3.01
CA GLU A 94 -3.90 5.29 2.06
C GLU A 94 -2.59 4.56 2.24
N VAL A 95 -2.03 4.13 1.12
CA VAL A 95 -0.68 3.56 1.07
C VAL A 95 0.12 4.27 0.00
N SER A 96 1.28 4.79 0.39
CA SER A 96 2.23 5.43 -0.51
C SER A 96 3.60 4.78 -0.38
N VAL A 97 4.11 4.24 -1.48
CA VAL A 97 5.47 3.66 -1.57
C VAL A 97 6.26 4.42 -2.62
N THR A 98 7.40 5.01 -2.23
CA THR A 98 8.19 5.89 -3.09
C THR A 98 9.68 5.57 -3.02
N ASN A 99 10.37 5.61 -4.16
CA ASN A 99 11.82 5.43 -4.26
C ASN A 99 12.31 4.11 -3.65
N CYS A 100 11.71 3.00 -4.06
CA CYS A 100 12.07 1.66 -3.60
C CYS A 100 12.65 0.85 -4.78
N PRO A 101 13.97 0.87 -4.99
CA PRO A 101 14.58 0.42 -6.24
C PRO A 101 14.39 -1.06 -6.58
N SER A 102 14.33 -1.94 -5.59
CA SER A 102 14.42 -3.38 -5.79
C SER A 102 13.06 -4.09 -5.87
N ARG A 103 12.23 -4.04 -4.83
CA ARG A 103 10.89 -4.68 -4.83
C ARG A 103 9.94 -3.95 -3.90
N SER A 104 8.75 -3.65 -4.41
CA SER A 104 7.66 -3.03 -3.66
C SER A 104 6.40 -3.85 -3.81
N GLU A 105 5.82 -4.28 -2.69
CA GLU A 105 4.56 -5.02 -2.66
C GLU A 105 3.57 -4.29 -1.76
N VAL A 106 2.40 -4.01 -2.30
CA VAL A 106 1.32 -3.35 -1.55
C VAL A 106 0.06 -4.19 -1.66
N SER A 107 -0.48 -4.57 -0.51
CA SER A 107 -1.74 -5.30 -0.39
C SER A 107 -2.71 -4.51 0.50
N VAL A 108 -3.88 -4.18 -0.04
CA VAL A 108 -4.97 -3.55 0.71
C VAL A 108 -6.22 -4.42 0.62
N THR A 109 -6.71 -4.88 1.78
CA THR A 109 -7.83 -5.82 1.86
C THR A 109 -8.92 -5.31 2.80
N ASN A 110 -10.20 -5.50 2.42
CA ASN A 110 -11.37 -5.20 3.23
C ASN A 110 -11.42 -3.72 3.68
N CYS A 111 -11.46 -2.81 2.71
CA CYS A 111 -11.54 -1.37 2.96
C CYS A 111 -12.83 -0.80 2.34
N PRO A 112 -13.99 -0.96 3.01
CA PRO A 112 -15.31 -0.80 2.41
C PRO A 112 -15.68 0.58 1.86
N ARG A 113 -15.03 1.65 2.32
CA ARG A 113 -15.37 3.02 1.92
C ARG A 113 -14.42 3.62 0.90
N ARG A 114 -13.11 3.58 1.14
CA ARG A 114 -12.12 4.20 0.24
C ARG A 114 -10.73 3.62 0.46
N SER A 115 -10.10 3.23 -0.63
CA SER A 115 -8.69 2.82 -0.67
C SER A 115 -7.95 3.63 -1.72
N GLU A 116 -6.77 4.12 -1.37
CA GLU A 116 -5.83 4.75 -2.30
C GLU A 116 -4.47 4.11 -2.15
N VAL A 117 -3.91 3.67 -3.27
CA VAL A 117 -2.57 3.12 -3.33
C VAL A 117 -1.77 3.87 -4.39
N SER A 118 -0.60 4.36 -4.01
CA SER A 118 0.33 5.02 -4.91
C SER A 118 1.72 4.39 -4.79
N VAL A 119 2.25 3.89 -5.91
CA VAL A 119 3.62 3.35 -6.00
C VAL A 119 4.39 4.13 -7.05
N THR A 120 5.50 4.76 -6.65
CA THR A 120 6.26 5.66 -7.52
C THR A 120 7.76 5.35 -7.46
N HIS A 121 8.45 5.39 -8.61
CA HIS A 121 9.91 5.20 -8.70
C HIS A 121 10.39 3.88 -8.09
N CYS A 122 9.83 2.78 -8.59
CA CYS A 122 10.20 1.42 -8.19
C CYS A 122 10.72 0.65 -9.42
N PRO A 123 12.00 0.85 -9.80
CA PRO A 123 12.55 0.40 -11.07
C PRO A 123 12.44 -1.10 -11.36
N SER A 124 12.69 -1.96 -10.38
CA SER A 124 12.81 -3.41 -10.62
C SER A 124 11.49 -4.19 -10.59
N ARG A 125 10.67 -4.09 -9.53
CA ARG A 125 9.36 -4.77 -9.46
C ARG A 125 8.40 -4.06 -8.51
N SER A 126 7.18 -3.85 -8.99
CA SER A 126 6.07 -3.29 -8.22
C SER A 126 4.84 -4.17 -8.34
N GLU A 127 4.26 -4.58 -7.22
CA GLU A 127 3.02 -5.34 -7.17
C GLU A 127 2.02 -4.64 -6.27
N VAL A 128 0.82 -4.39 -6.80
CA VAL A 128 -0.26 -3.76 -6.07
C VAL A 128 -1.50 -4.63 -6.17
N SER A 129 -2.03 -5.02 -5.02
CA SER A 129 -3.28 -5.77 -4.90
C SER A 129 -4.27 -5.03 -4.01
N VAL A 130 -5.46 -4.73 -4.54
CA VAL A 130 -6.57 -4.15 -3.79
C VAL A 130 -7.77 -5.07 -3.87
N THR A 131 -8.21 -5.59 -2.74
CA THR A 131 -9.29 -6.58 -2.66
C THR A 131 -10.40 -6.11 -1.72
N THR A 132 -11.65 -6.25 -2.17
CA THR A 132 -12.86 -5.97 -1.37
C THR A 132 -12.92 -4.51 -0.90
N CYS A 133 -13.16 -3.61 -1.84
CA CYS A 133 -13.37 -2.18 -1.59
C CYS A 133 -14.67 -1.68 -2.25
N PRO A 134 -15.84 -1.97 -1.64
CA PRO A 134 -17.17 -1.75 -2.23
C PRO A 134 -17.48 -0.37 -2.81
N ARG A 135 -16.87 0.71 -2.30
CA ARG A 135 -17.24 2.08 -2.66
C ARG A 135 -16.29 2.76 -3.63
N ARG A 136 -14.98 2.80 -3.33
CA ARG A 136 -13.99 3.49 -4.16
C ARG A 136 -12.60 2.89 -3.95
N SER A 137 -11.94 2.56 -5.05
CA SER A 137 -10.53 2.19 -5.08
C SER A 137 -9.81 3.03 -6.12
N GLU A 138 -8.64 3.57 -5.76
CA GLU A 138 -7.74 4.21 -6.71
C GLU A 138 -6.35 3.61 -6.55
N VAL A 139 -5.77 3.20 -7.67
CA VAL A 139 -4.42 2.64 -7.73
C VAL A 139 -3.63 3.38 -8.80
N SER A 140 -2.49 3.92 -8.40
CA SER A 140 -1.57 4.62 -9.29
C SER A 140 -0.18 4.00 -9.18
N VAL A 141 0.35 3.53 -10.31
CA VAL A 141 1.73 3.02 -10.43
C VAL A 141 2.47 3.84 -11.47
N THR A 142 3.56 4.50 -11.07
CA THR A 142 4.30 5.42 -11.94
C THR A 142 5.80 5.18 -11.89
N ASN A 143 6.48 5.28 -13.03
CA ASN A 143 7.94 5.15 -13.17
C ASN A 143 8.46 3.82 -12.63
N CYS A 144 7.90 2.71 -13.10
CA CYS A 144 8.30 1.35 -12.76
C CYS A 144 8.77 0.60 -14.03
N PRO A 145 9.99 0.86 -14.51
CA PRO A 145 10.47 0.43 -15.83
C PRO A 145 10.54 -1.07 -16.12
N SER A 146 10.77 -1.94 -15.12
CA SER A 146 10.99 -3.37 -15.37
C SER A 146 9.72 -4.22 -15.30
N ARG A 147 8.99 -4.22 -14.17
CA ARG A 147 7.74 -5.00 -14.04
C ARG A 147 6.77 -4.32 -13.08
N SER A 148 5.53 -4.16 -13.53
CA SER A 148 4.42 -3.62 -12.74
C SER A 148 3.21 -4.52 -12.85
N GLU A 149 2.66 -4.96 -11.72
CA GLU A 149 1.43 -5.76 -11.67
C GLU A 149 0.42 -5.07 -10.76
N VAL A 150 -0.78 -4.86 -11.29
CA VAL A 150 -1.88 -4.25 -10.55
C VAL A 150 -3.10 -5.15 -10.65
N SER A 151 -3.61 -5.56 -9.49
CA SER A 151 -4.85 -6.34 -9.38
C SER A 151 -5.84 -5.62 -8.50
N VAL A 152 -7.04 -5.35 -9.01
CA VAL A 152 -8.16 -4.76 -8.27
C VAL A 152 -9.35 -5.70 -8.36
N THR A 153 -9.80 -6.23 -7.21
CA THR A 153 -10.86 -7.23 -7.17
C THR A 153 -11.98 -6.81 -6.22
N ASN A 154 -13.23 -7.08 -6.58
CA ASN A 154 -14.42 -6.85 -5.75
C ASN A 154 -14.59 -5.37 -5.33
N CYS A 155 -14.56 -4.46 -6.31
CA CYS A 155 -14.78 -3.03 -6.11
C CYS A 155 -15.99 -2.55 -6.94
N PRO A 156 -17.22 -2.91 -6.54
CA PRO A 156 -18.42 -2.78 -7.37
C PRO A 156 -18.81 -1.38 -7.82
N ARG A 157 -18.49 -0.31 -7.06
CA ARG A 157 -18.97 1.05 -7.35
C ARG A 157 -18.03 1.91 -8.20
N ARG A 158 -16.76 2.03 -7.81
CA ARG A 158 -15.76 2.83 -8.55
C ARG A 158 -14.36 2.28 -8.34
N SER A 159 -13.66 2.04 -9.44
CA SER A 159 -12.27 1.61 -9.48
C SER A 159 -11.53 2.43 -10.52
N GLU A 160 -10.42 3.05 -10.14
CA GLU A 160 -9.53 3.72 -11.07
C GLU A 160 -8.14 3.13 -10.94
N VAL A 161 -7.59 2.70 -12.06
CA VAL A 161 -6.24 2.15 -12.15
C VAL A 161 -5.46 2.92 -13.21
N SER A 162 -4.33 3.48 -12.80
CA SER A 162 -3.46 4.25 -13.68
C SER A 162 -2.04 3.70 -13.60
N VAL A 163 -1.51 3.23 -14.72
CA VAL A 163 -0.13 2.75 -14.85
C VAL A 163 0.60 3.59 -15.88
N THR A 164 1.64 4.31 -15.47
CA THR A 164 2.34 5.28 -16.32
C THR A 164 3.85 5.05 -16.30
N HIS A 165 4.51 5.16 -17.45
CA HIS A 165 5.98 5.04 -17.57
C HIS A 165 6.51 3.69 -17.06
N CYS A 166 5.91 2.60 -17.54
CA CYS A 166 6.33 1.23 -17.24
C CYS A 166 6.70 0.48 -18.55
N PRO A 167 7.85 0.82 -19.17
CA PRO A 167 8.19 0.41 -20.54
C PRO A 167 8.37 -1.08 -20.83
N SER A 168 8.67 -1.93 -19.83
CA SER A 168 8.99 -3.34 -20.09
C SER A 168 7.79 -4.28 -19.99
N ARG A 169 7.21 -4.48 -18.80
CA ARG A 169 6.01 -5.32 -18.59
C ARG A 169 5.06 -4.67 -17.59
N SER A 170 3.81 -4.49 -18.01
CA SER A 170 2.72 -3.98 -17.18
C SER A 170 1.52 -4.90 -17.31
N GLU A 171 1.00 -5.40 -16.18
CA GLU A 171 -0.21 -6.22 -16.15
C GLU A 171 -1.22 -5.56 -15.23
N VAL A 172 -2.42 -5.33 -15.74
CA VAL A 172 -3.53 -4.74 -15.00
C VAL A 172 -4.72 -5.67 -15.09
N SER A 173 -5.20 -6.14 -13.95
CA SER A 173 -6.39 -6.97 -13.85
C SER A 173 -7.42 -6.31 -12.95
N VAL A 174 -8.62 -6.08 -13.47
CA VAL A 174 -9.75 -5.52 -12.71
C VAL A 174 -10.91 -6.52 -12.77
N ILE A 175 -11.28 -7.08 -11.63
CA ILE A 175 -12.23 -8.19 -11.54
C ILE A 175 -13.40 -7.81 -10.61
N HIS A 176 -14.63 -8.14 -10.99
CA HIS A 176 -15.86 -7.86 -10.23
C HIS A 176 -16.02 -6.37 -9.83
N CYS A 177 -15.88 -5.47 -10.81
CA CYS A 177 -16.03 -4.02 -10.66
C CYS A 177 -17.03 -3.44 -11.70
N PRO A 178 -18.33 -3.82 -11.65
CA PRO A 178 -19.30 -3.59 -12.72
C PRO A 178 -19.70 -2.13 -13.01
N SER A 179 -19.66 -1.21 -12.04
CA SER A 179 -20.30 0.11 -12.22
C SER A 179 -19.45 1.13 -12.99
N ARG A 180 -18.26 1.48 -12.46
CA ARG A 180 -17.35 2.50 -13.04
C ARG A 180 -15.91 2.06 -12.83
N SER A 181 -15.34 1.41 -13.84
CA SER A 181 -13.96 0.98 -13.85
C SER A 181 -13.20 1.72 -14.95
N GLU A 182 -12.26 2.58 -14.55
CA GLU A 182 -11.38 3.28 -15.47
C GLU A 182 -9.98 2.68 -15.35
N VAL A 183 -9.43 2.20 -16.46
CA VAL A 183 -8.06 1.69 -16.53
C VAL A 183 -7.31 2.49 -17.58
N SER A 184 -6.23 3.15 -17.16
CA SER A 184 -5.35 3.89 -18.05
C SER A 184 -3.94 3.32 -17.97
N VAL A 185 -3.37 2.97 -19.12
CA VAL A 185 -1.97 2.51 -19.24
C VAL A 185 -1.27 3.36 -20.28
N THR A 186 -0.34 4.20 -19.84
CA THR A 186 0.31 5.21 -20.70
C THR A 186 1.84 5.05 -20.66
N ASN A 187 2.52 5.26 -21.79
CA ASN A 187 3.98 5.13 -21.89
C ASN A 187 4.51 3.75 -21.47
N CYS A 188 3.82 2.68 -21.87
CA CYS A 188 4.18 1.28 -21.61
C CYS A 188 4.31 0.46 -22.92
N PRO A 189 5.33 0.74 -23.77
CA PRO A 189 5.38 0.30 -25.17
C PRO A 189 5.62 -1.20 -25.45
N ARG A 190 6.19 -2.00 -24.53
CA ARG A 190 6.62 -3.38 -24.88
C ARG A 190 5.54 -4.44 -24.64
N ARG A 191 5.12 -4.66 -23.39
CA ARG A 191 4.08 -5.64 -23.02
C ARG A 191 3.16 -5.02 -21.98
N SER A 192 1.96 -4.64 -22.42
CA SER A 192 0.89 -4.16 -21.55
C SER A 192 -0.31 -5.06 -21.73
N GLU A 193 -0.70 -5.77 -20.67
CA GLU A 193 -1.91 -6.58 -20.63
C GLU A 193 -2.92 -5.92 -19.70
N VAL A 194 -4.12 -5.68 -20.20
CA VAL A 194 -5.23 -5.13 -19.42
C VAL A 194 -6.39 -6.10 -19.54
N SER A 195 -6.80 -6.68 -18.41
CA SER A 195 -7.98 -7.52 -18.31
C SER A 195 -9.01 -6.86 -17.40
N VAL A 196 -10.24 -6.72 -17.88
CA VAL A 196 -11.37 -6.25 -17.07
C VAL A 196 -12.47 -7.29 -17.17
N THR A 197 -12.77 -7.96 -16.05
CA THR A 197 -13.78 -9.03 -15.99
C THR A 197 -14.83 -8.68 -14.95
N ASN A 198 -16.03 -8.35 -15.43
CA ASN A 198 -17.21 -8.15 -14.60
C ASN A 198 -18.13 -9.32 -14.90
N THR A 199 -18.12 -10.36 -14.07
CA THR A 199 -19.18 -11.36 -14.10
C THR A 199 -20.39 -10.80 -13.34
N ASP A 200 -21.55 -10.89 -14.00
CA ASP A 200 -22.88 -10.57 -13.46
C ASP A 200 -23.27 -11.48 -12.28
#